data_AF-A0ABD3XIF3-F1
#
_entry.id   AF-A0ABD3XIF3-F1
#
_cell.length_a   1.000
_cell.length_b   1.000
_cell.length_c   1.000
_cell.angle_alpha   90.00
_cell.angle_beta   90.00
_cell.angle_gamma   90.00
#
_symmetry.space_group_name_H-M   'P 1'
#
loop_
_entity.id
_entity.type
_entity.pdbx_description
1 polymer ?
#
loop_
_entity_poly.entity_id
_entity_poly.type
_entity_poly.pdbx_seq_one_letter_code
_entity_poly.pdbx_strand_id
1 'polypeptide(L)'
;MVIKFLKDDLLKECATHVSGIVRPNDIMWVLTVPAIWNDSAKQFMREAAVQAGLSNDKLKLAVEPETASLFCRHLPIVEGIDISKRKAGSTYMVIDAGGGTVDITVHQVIEGRRLKEIHKASGGAWGGTKVDEAYRQFLISIVGDSVFQKFVYTHMDDYLDINREFEIKKRKIAALTDSNDLGMDHSNVVIRFPSALKKMFEEETGEDLQAAIKQATRSEQIILISDKLRVDARIFLSFFEEATRSIVDHVKMLFSKPALRDVSEILLVGGFSESKMLQHAIQKEFIGKHIVVPHEAGMVVLKGAVVFGHDTGAISERIAKYTYICSWYFYRRRAR
;
A
#
# COMPACT_ATOMS: atom_id res chain seq x y z
N MET A 1 -10.67 -12.21 -15.54
CA MET A 1 -9.50 -11.32 -15.42
C MET A 1 -9.97 -9.94 -15.01
N VAL A 2 -9.46 -9.42 -13.89
CA VAL A 2 -9.94 -8.17 -13.24
C VAL A 2 -9.92 -6.96 -14.19
N ILE A 3 -8.87 -6.79 -15.02
CA ILE A 3 -8.76 -5.67 -15.97
C ILE A 3 -9.94 -5.65 -16.95
N LYS A 4 -10.29 -6.82 -17.52
CA LYS A 4 -11.41 -6.94 -18.45
C LYS A 4 -12.73 -6.56 -17.76
N PHE A 5 -12.93 -7.06 -16.53
CA PHE A 5 -14.11 -6.72 -15.73
C PHE A 5 -14.21 -5.21 -15.51
N LEU A 6 -13.15 -4.56 -15.01
CA LEU A 6 -13.14 -3.11 -14.74
C LEU A 6 -13.38 -2.28 -16.01
N LYS A 7 -12.79 -2.69 -17.14
CA LYS A 7 -13.00 -2.05 -18.44
C LYS A 7 -14.47 -2.15 -18.87
N ASP A 8 -15.02 -3.36 -18.83
CA ASP A 8 -16.40 -3.62 -19.27
C ASP A 8 -17.40 -2.93 -18.33
N ASP A 9 -17.10 -2.84 -17.03
CA ASP A 9 -17.89 -2.12 -16.03
C ASP A 9 -17.87 -0.61 -16.26
N LEU A 10 -16.68 -0.01 -16.45
CA LEU A 10 -16.55 1.41 -16.78
C LEU A 10 -17.33 1.78 -18.05
N LEU A 11 -17.28 0.95 -19.09
CA LEU A 11 -18.01 1.21 -20.34
C LEU A 11 -19.54 1.18 -20.13
N LYS A 12 -20.05 0.33 -19.24
CA LYS A 12 -21.48 0.32 -18.87
C LYS A 12 -21.87 1.59 -18.10
N GLU A 13 -21.03 2.01 -17.16
CA GLU A 13 -21.22 3.25 -16.42
C GLU A 13 -21.20 4.46 -17.36
N CYS A 14 -20.25 4.53 -18.30
CA CYS A 14 -20.21 5.58 -19.32
C CYS A 14 -21.47 5.60 -20.19
N ALA A 15 -21.99 4.44 -20.60
CA ALA A 15 -23.22 4.36 -21.39
C ALA A 15 -24.45 4.89 -20.65
N THR A 16 -24.42 4.87 -19.31
CA THR A 16 -25.51 5.35 -18.46
C THR A 16 -25.36 6.83 -18.13
N HIS A 17 -24.13 7.31 -17.92
CA HIS A 17 -23.86 8.62 -17.33
C HIS A 17 -23.27 9.66 -18.29
N VAL A 18 -22.81 9.26 -19.48
CA VAL A 18 -22.22 10.18 -20.47
C VAL A 18 -23.16 10.33 -21.66
N SER A 19 -23.43 11.58 -22.06
CA SER A 19 -24.18 11.85 -23.28
C SER A 19 -23.35 11.47 -24.51
N GLY A 20 -23.81 10.48 -25.28
CA GLY A 20 -23.15 10.00 -26.50
C GLY A 20 -22.60 8.59 -26.36
N ILE A 21 -22.01 8.07 -27.44
CA ILE A 21 -21.45 6.72 -27.47
C ILE A 21 -19.96 6.82 -27.17
N VAL A 22 -19.54 6.39 -25.97
CA VAL A 22 -18.13 6.23 -25.61
C VAL A 22 -17.63 4.88 -26.10
N ARG A 23 -16.65 4.87 -27.01
CA ARG A 23 -16.01 3.65 -27.50
C ARG A 23 -14.74 3.38 -26.72
N PRO A 24 -14.29 2.10 -26.61
CA PRO A 24 -13.05 1.77 -25.92
C PRO A 24 -11.81 2.54 -26.43
N ASN A 25 -11.79 2.91 -27.72
CA ASN A 25 -10.69 3.65 -28.35
C ASN A 25 -10.74 5.17 -28.11
N ASP A 26 -11.85 5.67 -27.56
CA ASP A 26 -11.97 7.08 -27.17
C ASP A 26 -11.31 7.33 -25.80
N ILE A 27 -11.03 6.26 -25.05
CA ILE A 27 -10.46 6.31 -23.70
C ILE A 27 -8.94 6.11 -23.78
N MET A 28 -8.19 7.00 -23.13
CA MET A 28 -6.78 6.75 -22.79
C MET A 28 -6.72 6.00 -21.46
N TRP A 29 -6.21 4.77 -21.49
CA TRP A 29 -6.09 3.91 -20.32
C TRP A 29 -4.73 4.11 -19.67
N VAL A 30 -4.76 4.47 -18.39
CA VAL A 30 -3.56 4.57 -17.56
C VAL A 30 -3.63 3.49 -16.49
N LEU A 31 -2.69 2.55 -16.54
CA LEU A 31 -2.53 1.54 -15.50
C LEU A 31 -1.33 1.90 -14.63
N THR A 32 -1.54 2.02 -13.33
CA THR A 32 -0.47 2.27 -12.39
C THR A 32 0.28 0.98 -12.08
N VAL A 33 1.60 1.08 -11.91
CA VAL A 33 2.46 -0.06 -11.58
C VAL A 33 3.47 0.34 -10.49
N PRO A 34 3.82 -0.58 -9.57
CA PRO A 34 4.82 -0.31 -8.55
C PRO A 34 6.16 0.12 -9.14
N ALA A 35 6.79 1.09 -8.50
CA ALA A 35 8.10 1.59 -8.91
C ALA A 35 9.18 0.52 -8.80
N ILE A 36 9.05 -0.45 -7.88
CA ILE A 36 10.02 -1.53 -7.70
C ILE A 36 9.95 -2.62 -8.78
N TRP A 37 8.87 -2.71 -9.56
CA TRP A 37 8.72 -3.74 -10.60
C TRP A 37 9.80 -3.68 -11.68
N ASN A 38 10.32 -4.85 -12.06
CA ASN A 38 11.25 -5.00 -13.18
C ASN A 38 10.52 -4.84 -14.52
N ASP A 39 11.28 -4.74 -15.60
CA ASP A 39 10.70 -4.49 -16.93
C ASP A 39 9.87 -5.66 -17.43
N SER A 40 10.21 -6.89 -17.04
CA SER A 40 9.40 -8.09 -17.35
C SER A 40 8.01 -8.02 -16.71
N ALA A 41 7.90 -7.64 -15.43
CA ALA A 41 6.61 -7.48 -14.74
C ALA A 41 5.76 -6.36 -15.35
N LYS A 42 6.40 -5.24 -15.74
CA LYS A 42 5.72 -4.14 -16.45
C LYS A 42 5.23 -4.59 -17.82
N GLN A 43 6.04 -5.33 -18.56
CA GLN A 43 5.67 -5.86 -19.87
C GLN A 43 4.54 -6.88 -19.75
N PHE A 44 4.59 -7.77 -18.76
CA PHE A 44 3.51 -8.69 -18.44
C PHE A 44 2.19 -7.96 -18.17
N MET A 45 2.21 -6.88 -17.38
CA MET A 45 1.02 -6.07 -17.12
C MET A 45 0.45 -5.43 -18.39
N ARG A 46 1.34 -4.94 -19.27
CA ARG A 46 0.92 -4.41 -20.59
C ARG A 46 0.27 -5.48 -21.44
N GLU A 47 0.85 -6.67 -21.52
CA GLU A 47 0.28 -7.79 -22.28
C GLU A 47 -1.06 -8.26 -21.71
N ALA A 48 -1.18 -8.36 -20.39
CA ALA A 48 -2.43 -8.69 -19.72
C ALA A 48 -3.53 -7.66 -20.01
N ALA A 49 -3.18 -6.37 -20.03
CA ALA A 49 -4.08 -5.28 -20.41
C ALA A 49 -4.54 -5.37 -21.87
N VAL A 50 -3.62 -5.68 -22.79
CA VAL A 50 -3.93 -5.88 -24.21
C VAL A 50 -4.84 -7.11 -24.40
N GLN A 51 -4.55 -8.22 -23.72
CA GLN A 51 -5.41 -9.41 -23.73
C GLN A 51 -6.80 -9.14 -23.13
N ALA A 52 -6.91 -8.20 -22.19
CA ALA A 52 -8.20 -7.72 -21.67
C ALA A 52 -8.96 -6.81 -22.65
N GLY A 53 -8.39 -6.49 -23.81
CA GLY A 53 -8.99 -5.68 -24.86
C GLY A 53 -8.76 -4.17 -24.70
N LEU A 54 -7.68 -3.78 -24.01
CA LEU A 54 -7.20 -2.40 -23.99
C LEU A 54 -6.25 -2.18 -25.17
N SER A 55 -6.54 -1.20 -26.04
CA SER A 55 -5.70 -0.97 -27.21
C SER A 55 -4.32 -0.45 -26.80
N ASN A 56 -3.25 -1.00 -27.38
CA ASN A 56 -1.89 -0.70 -26.95
C ASN A 56 -1.48 0.77 -27.20
N ASP A 57 -2.00 1.39 -28.26
CA ASP A 57 -1.82 2.81 -28.59
C ASP A 57 -2.56 3.75 -27.60
N LYS A 58 -3.60 3.22 -26.94
CA LYS A 58 -4.39 3.89 -25.90
C LYS A 58 -4.02 3.44 -24.49
N LEU A 59 -2.86 2.80 -24.30
CA LEU A 59 -2.44 2.25 -23.01
C LEU A 59 -1.10 2.82 -22.56
N LYS A 60 -1.12 3.50 -21.41
CA LYS A 60 0.08 3.98 -20.70
C LYS A 60 0.23 3.25 -19.37
N LEU A 61 1.47 2.88 -19.06
CA LEU A 61 1.83 2.47 -17.71
C LEU A 61 2.38 3.69 -16.98
N ALA A 62 1.87 3.96 -15.79
CA ALA A 62 2.31 5.05 -14.94
C ALA A 62 2.92 4.48 -13.67
N VAL A 63 4.04 5.04 -13.21
CA VAL A 63 4.70 4.58 -11.98
C VAL A 63 3.98 5.22 -10.79
N GLU A 64 3.59 4.41 -9.81
CA GLU A 64 2.72 4.85 -8.73
C GLU A 64 3.24 6.08 -7.95
N PRO A 65 4.48 6.09 -7.40
CA PRO A 65 4.97 7.26 -6.69
C PRO A 65 5.17 8.50 -7.59
N GLU A 66 5.36 8.33 -8.91
CA GLU A 66 5.38 9.46 -9.86
C GLU A 66 3.99 10.07 -9.99
N THR A 67 2.96 9.25 -10.18
CA THR A 67 1.57 9.72 -10.25
C THR A 67 1.14 10.40 -8.95
N ALA A 68 1.49 9.81 -7.80
CA ALA A 68 1.24 10.42 -6.50
C ALA A 68 1.89 11.79 -6.37
N SER A 69 3.16 11.89 -6.78
CA SER A 69 3.90 13.14 -6.81
C SER A 69 3.23 14.20 -7.70
N LEU A 70 2.75 13.81 -8.89
CA LEU A 70 2.01 14.70 -9.79
C LEU A 70 0.71 15.19 -9.15
N PHE A 71 -0.06 14.32 -8.52
CA PHE A 71 -1.32 14.72 -7.88
C PHE A 71 -1.08 15.66 -6.71
N CYS A 72 -0.14 15.34 -5.81
CA CYS A 72 0.14 16.16 -4.64
C CYS A 72 0.46 17.61 -5.02
N ARG A 73 1.08 17.84 -6.19
CA ARG A 73 1.39 19.17 -6.73
C ARG A 73 0.19 19.96 -7.25
N HIS A 74 -0.93 19.29 -7.47
CA HIS A 74 -2.21 19.91 -7.83
C HIS A 74 -3.13 20.06 -6.61
N LEU A 75 -2.76 19.51 -5.46
CA LEU A 75 -3.54 19.71 -4.24
C LEU A 75 -3.40 21.16 -3.76
N PRO A 76 -4.52 21.78 -3.33
CA PRO A 76 -4.45 23.03 -2.58
C PRO A 76 -3.71 22.80 -1.27
N ILE A 77 -3.45 23.88 -0.54
CA ILE A 77 -2.74 23.91 0.75
C ILE A 77 -3.19 22.73 1.65
N VAL A 78 -2.31 21.75 1.88
CA VAL A 78 -2.52 20.65 2.83
C VAL A 78 -1.85 21.04 4.13
N GLU A 79 -2.59 21.14 5.23
CA GLU A 79 -2.07 21.50 6.56
C GLU A 79 -1.22 22.79 6.58
N GLY A 80 -1.62 23.80 5.81
CA GLY A 80 -0.88 25.08 5.73
C GLY A 80 0.27 25.10 4.71
N ILE A 81 0.50 24.01 3.97
CA ILE A 81 1.59 23.92 2.99
C ILE A 81 1.07 23.90 1.56
N ASP A 82 1.53 24.89 0.80
CA ASP A 82 1.28 24.98 -0.62
C ASP A 82 2.23 24.07 -1.41
N ILE A 83 1.88 22.79 -1.49
CA ILE A 83 2.59 21.78 -2.28
C ILE A 83 2.66 22.17 -3.76
N SER A 84 1.70 22.97 -4.24
CA SER A 84 1.65 23.44 -5.62
C SER A 84 2.70 24.51 -5.97
N LYS A 85 3.30 25.16 -4.94
CA LYS A 85 4.31 26.22 -5.09
C LYS A 85 5.76 25.78 -4.91
N ARG A 86 6.07 24.48 -4.94
CA ARG A 86 7.47 24.01 -4.89
C ARG A 86 8.29 24.63 -6.02
N LYS A 87 9.40 25.27 -5.66
CA LYS A 87 10.32 25.90 -6.60
C LYS A 87 11.15 24.83 -7.31
N ALA A 88 11.65 25.17 -8.50
CA ALA A 88 12.68 24.36 -9.13
C ALA A 88 13.87 24.18 -8.17
N GLY A 89 14.41 22.96 -8.12
CA GLY A 89 15.46 22.55 -7.17
C GLY A 89 14.94 21.86 -5.91
N SER A 90 13.68 22.06 -5.51
CA SER A 90 13.10 21.40 -4.32
C SER A 90 13.08 19.89 -4.46
N THR A 91 13.45 19.18 -3.39
CA THR A 91 13.50 17.71 -3.33
C THR A 91 12.61 17.17 -2.21
N TYR A 92 11.98 16.03 -2.45
CA TYR A 92 11.13 15.33 -1.47
C TYR A 92 11.10 13.83 -1.75
N MET A 93 10.95 13.07 -0.67
CA MET A 93 10.75 11.62 -0.74
C MET A 93 9.26 11.32 -0.88
N VAL A 94 8.90 10.38 -1.74
CA VAL A 94 7.54 9.82 -1.81
C VAL A 94 7.62 8.40 -1.28
N ILE A 95 6.86 8.11 -0.22
CA ILE A 95 6.65 6.79 0.35
C ILE A 95 5.23 6.38 -0.02
N ASP A 96 5.10 5.59 -1.07
CA ASP A 96 3.84 5.00 -1.48
C ASP A 96 3.64 3.67 -0.74
N ALA A 97 2.92 3.71 0.38
CA ALA A 97 2.59 2.55 1.17
C ALA A 97 1.21 2.02 0.77
N GLY A 98 1.20 1.07 -0.15
CA GLY A 98 0.01 0.36 -0.60
C GLY A 98 -0.37 -0.81 0.31
N GLY A 99 -1.29 -1.65 -0.20
CA GLY A 99 -1.66 -2.90 0.45
C GLY A 99 -0.54 -3.92 0.41
N GLY A 100 -0.04 -4.25 -0.79
CA GLY A 100 0.97 -5.30 -0.97
C GLY A 100 2.41 -4.81 -0.91
N THR A 101 2.71 -3.64 -1.47
CA THR A 101 4.06 -3.09 -1.58
C THR A 101 4.16 -1.72 -0.94
N VAL A 102 5.40 -1.37 -0.58
CA VAL A 102 5.81 0.00 -0.28
C VAL A 102 6.86 0.39 -1.30
N ASP A 103 6.62 1.47 -2.02
CA ASP A 103 7.46 1.99 -3.09
C ASP A 103 7.99 3.38 -2.70
N ILE A 104 9.32 3.52 -2.67
CA ILE A 104 9.98 4.76 -2.26
C ILE A 104 10.81 5.33 -3.40
N THR A 105 10.49 6.57 -3.78
CA THR A 105 11.26 7.37 -4.73
C THR A 105 11.61 8.72 -4.13
N VAL A 106 12.62 9.37 -4.70
CA VAL A 106 12.97 10.75 -4.34
C VAL A 106 12.93 11.59 -5.60
N HIS A 107 12.09 12.62 -5.58
CA HIS A 107 11.88 13.50 -6.71
C HIS A 107 12.50 14.87 -6.47
N GLN A 108 12.98 15.48 -7.55
CA GLN A 108 13.32 16.89 -7.63
C GLN A 108 12.35 17.57 -8.60
N VAL A 109 11.86 18.75 -8.22
CA VAL A 109 11.13 19.65 -9.12
C VAL A 109 12.13 20.37 -10.00
N ILE A 110 11.94 20.32 -11.31
CA ILE A 110 12.75 21.06 -12.28
C ILE A 110 11.91 22.14 -12.97
N GLU A 111 12.54 22.90 -13.87
CA GLU A 111 11.87 23.92 -14.68
C GLU A 111 10.62 23.39 -15.40
N GLY A 112 9.68 24.29 -15.65
CA GLY A 112 8.39 23.93 -16.24
C GLY A 112 7.56 23.03 -15.34
N ARG A 113 7.85 22.95 -14.03
CA ARG A 113 7.10 22.14 -13.08
C ARG A 113 7.13 20.65 -13.48
N ARG A 114 8.28 20.16 -13.94
CA ARG A 114 8.47 18.73 -14.28
C ARG A 114 9.20 18.01 -13.14
N LEU A 115 9.21 16.69 -13.17
CA LEU A 115 9.84 15.88 -12.14
C LEU A 115 11.04 15.09 -12.69
N LYS A 116 12.06 14.99 -11.85
CA LYS A 116 13.23 14.14 -12.04
C LYS A 116 13.42 13.24 -10.84
N GLU A 117 13.63 11.94 -11.06
CA GLU A 117 14.09 11.02 -10.02
C GLU A 117 15.58 11.26 -9.72
N ILE A 118 15.94 11.47 -8.45
CA ILE A 118 17.33 11.73 -8.03
C ILE A 118 17.99 10.54 -7.34
N HIS A 119 17.21 9.51 -7.01
CA HIS A 119 17.73 8.24 -6.51
C HIS A 119 16.86 7.07 -6.96
N LYS A 120 17.51 5.96 -7.34
CA LYS A 120 16.86 4.73 -7.80
C LYS A 120 15.70 4.32 -6.87
N ALA A 121 14.52 4.13 -7.44
CA ALA A 121 13.36 3.58 -6.75
C ALA A 121 13.69 2.30 -5.95
N SER A 122 13.15 2.19 -4.75
CA SER A 122 13.39 1.06 -3.84
C SER A 122 12.16 0.79 -2.98
N GLY A 123 12.10 -0.34 -2.28
CA GLY A 123 10.89 -0.72 -1.57
C GLY A 123 10.83 -2.22 -1.28
N GLY A 124 9.68 -2.69 -0.83
CA GLY A 124 9.48 -4.09 -0.49
C GLY A 124 8.02 -4.44 -0.17
N ALA A 125 7.78 -5.73 0.13
CA ALA A 125 6.46 -6.25 0.48
C ALA A 125 6.12 -5.98 1.96
N TRP A 126 6.04 -4.70 2.32
CA TRP A 126 5.83 -4.20 3.69
C TRP A 126 4.51 -3.45 3.87
N GLY A 127 3.60 -3.58 2.89
CA GLY A 127 2.33 -2.85 2.89
C GLY A 127 1.35 -3.36 3.96
N GLY A 128 0.13 -2.82 3.92
CA GLY A 128 -0.93 -3.16 4.88
C GLY A 128 -1.27 -4.66 4.97
N THR A 129 -1.01 -5.47 3.92
CA THR A 129 -1.25 -6.92 3.95
C THR A 129 -0.32 -7.66 4.90
N LYS A 130 0.83 -7.07 5.29
CA LYS A 130 1.67 -7.64 6.35
C LYS A 130 1.00 -7.59 7.71
N VAL A 131 0.24 -6.53 7.97
CA VAL A 131 -0.58 -6.40 9.18
C VAL A 131 -1.74 -7.39 9.15
N ASP A 132 -2.35 -7.57 7.97
CA ASP A 132 -3.41 -8.58 7.77
C ASP A 132 -2.89 -10.01 8.00
N GLU A 133 -1.68 -10.32 7.53
CA GLU A 133 -1.06 -11.62 7.78
C GLU A 133 -0.76 -11.83 9.26
N ALA A 134 -0.24 -10.80 9.96
CA ALA A 134 -0.01 -10.90 11.41
C ALA A 134 -1.32 -11.18 12.19
N TYR A 135 -2.42 -10.53 11.81
CA TYR A 135 -3.74 -10.81 12.36
C TYR A 135 -4.25 -12.22 12.02
N ARG A 136 -4.03 -12.68 10.79
CA ARG A 136 -4.35 -14.05 10.38
C ARG A 136 -3.58 -15.07 11.22
N GLN A 137 -2.28 -14.87 11.41
CA GLN A 137 -1.44 -15.72 12.26
C GLN A 137 -1.88 -15.70 13.72
N PHE A 138 -2.35 -14.56 14.22
CA PHE A 138 -2.96 -14.45 15.53
C PHE A 138 -4.22 -15.33 15.66
N LEU A 139 -5.14 -15.29 14.69
CA LEU A 139 -6.31 -16.19 14.71
C LEU A 139 -5.91 -17.66 14.63
N ILE A 140 -4.95 -18.01 13.77
CA ILE A 140 -4.38 -19.36 13.67
C ILE A 140 -3.77 -19.80 15.00
N SER A 141 -3.11 -18.91 15.74
CA SER A 141 -2.55 -19.22 17.05
C SER A 141 -3.61 -19.54 18.11
N ILE A 142 -4.84 -19.09 17.92
CA ILE A 142 -5.98 -19.36 18.81
C ILE A 142 -6.63 -20.69 18.49
N VAL A 143 -6.90 -20.97 17.20
CA VAL A 143 -7.71 -22.14 16.80
C VAL A 143 -6.92 -23.30 16.20
N GLY A 144 -5.64 -23.09 15.88
CA GLY A 144 -4.83 -24.02 15.09
C GLY A 144 -5.03 -23.88 13.58
N ASP A 145 -3.97 -24.18 12.81
CA ASP A 145 -3.96 -23.99 11.36
C ASP A 145 -4.99 -24.88 10.64
N SER A 146 -5.14 -26.15 11.05
CA SER A 146 -6.11 -27.08 10.46
C SER A 146 -7.54 -26.55 10.51
N VAL A 147 -7.98 -26.15 11.72
CA VAL A 147 -9.32 -25.59 11.95
C VAL A 147 -9.49 -24.31 11.15
N PHE A 148 -8.48 -23.42 11.15
CA PHE A 148 -8.56 -22.15 10.44
C PHE A 148 -8.65 -22.32 8.92
N GLN A 149 -7.85 -23.22 8.31
CA GLN A 149 -7.93 -23.49 6.87
C GLN A 149 -9.31 -24.05 6.49
N LYS A 150 -9.84 -24.98 7.29
CA LYS A 150 -11.18 -25.54 7.07
C LYS A 150 -12.26 -24.47 7.17
N PHE A 151 -12.15 -23.56 8.14
CA PHE A 151 -13.04 -22.41 8.28
C PHE A 151 -13.01 -21.51 7.03
N VAL A 152 -11.83 -21.12 6.56
CA VAL A 152 -11.69 -20.28 5.35
C VAL A 152 -12.31 -20.96 4.13
N TYR A 153 -12.15 -22.29 4.00
CA TYR A 153 -12.69 -23.03 2.86
C TYR A 153 -14.21 -23.22 2.91
N THR A 154 -14.78 -23.41 4.11
CA THR A 154 -16.21 -23.77 4.28
C THR A 154 -17.11 -22.58 4.62
N HIS A 155 -16.55 -21.49 5.16
CA HIS A 155 -17.27 -20.30 5.65
C HIS A 155 -16.55 -19.02 5.17
N MET A 156 -16.36 -18.92 3.85
CA MET A 156 -15.66 -17.79 3.21
C MET A 156 -16.33 -16.45 3.48
N ASP A 157 -17.66 -16.41 3.58
CA ASP A 157 -18.44 -15.22 3.93
C ASP A 157 -18.10 -14.71 5.33
N ASP A 158 -18.09 -15.57 6.35
CA ASP A 158 -17.66 -15.20 7.70
C ASP A 158 -16.20 -14.74 7.71
N TYR A 159 -15.31 -15.40 6.94
CA TYR A 159 -13.92 -14.98 6.79
C TYR A 159 -13.78 -13.58 6.18
N LEU A 160 -14.56 -13.27 5.14
CA LEU A 160 -14.56 -11.93 4.55
C LEU A 160 -15.09 -10.87 5.52
N ASP A 161 -16.11 -11.21 6.31
CA ASP A 161 -16.69 -10.28 7.29
C ASP A 161 -15.71 -9.93 8.42
N ILE A 162 -14.99 -10.92 8.98
CA ILE A 162 -13.97 -10.62 10.00
C ILE A 162 -12.82 -9.78 9.44
N ASN A 163 -12.41 -10.01 8.20
CA ASN A 163 -11.36 -9.23 7.57
C ASN A 163 -11.80 -7.78 7.33
N ARG A 164 -13.07 -7.56 6.92
CA ARG A 164 -13.64 -6.20 6.78
C ARG A 164 -13.68 -5.47 8.12
N GLU A 165 -14.10 -6.17 9.17
CA GLU A 165 -14.14 -5.58 10.51
C GLU A 165 -12.74 -5.27 11.04
N PHE A 166 -11.78 -6.16 10.79
CA PHE A 166 -10.37 -5.93 11.11
C PHE A 166 -9.81 -4.73 10.35
N GLU A 167 -10.08 -4.60 9.04
CA GLU A 167 -9.64 -3.47 8.21
C GLU A 167 -10.11 -2.13 8.79
N ILE A 168 -11.36 -2.04 9.27
CA ILE A 168 -11.89 -0.83 9.92
C ILE A 168 -11.09 -0.48 11.18
N LYS A 169 -10.70 -1.48 11.97
CA LYS A 169 -9.92 -1.28 13.20
C LYS A 169 -8.46 -0.95 12.91
N LYS A 170 -7.86 -1.63 11.94
CA LYS A 170 -6.49 -1.40 11.46
C LYS A 170 -6.28 0.06 11.03
N ARG A 171 -7.31 0.67 10.42
CA ARG A 171 -7.28 2.09 10.03
C ARG A 171 -7.43 3.08 11.19
N LYS A 172 -8.19 2.70 12.24
CA LYS A 172 -8.57 3.61 13.34
C LYS A 172 -7.62 3.56 14.54
N ILE A 173 -6.95 2.43 14.78
CA ILE A 173 -6.10 2.29 15.97
C ILE A 173 -4.88 3.23 15.89
N ALA A 174 -4.57 3.86 17.01
CA ALA A 174 -3.44 4.76 17.18
C ALA A 174 -2.47 4.25 18.28
N ALA A 175 -1.26 4.79 18.31
CA ALA A 175 -0.25 4.42 19.29
C ALA A 175 -0.67 4.82 20.72
N LEU A 176 -0.33 3.99 21.71
CA LEU A 176 -0.70 4.24 23.12
C LEU A 176 -0.11 5.52 23.72
N THR A 177 0.90 6.12 23.08
CA THR A 177 1.54 7.36 23.53
C THR A 177 0.75 8.63 23.18
N ASP A 178 -0.30 8.52 22.34
CA ASP A 178 -1.12 9.67 21.90
C ASP A 178 -2.30 9.93 22.85
N SER A 179 -2.23 9.45 24.09
CA SER A 179 -3.31 9.35 25.09
C SER A 179 -3.79 10.67 25.71
N ASN A 180 -3.72 11.79 24.97
CA ASN A 180 -4.38 13.04 25.34
C ASN A 180 -5.65 13.30 24.52
N ASP A 181 -5.99 12.47 23.53
CA ASP A 181 -7.19 12.67 22.71
C ASP A 181 -8.21 11.53 22.92
N LEU A 182 -9.34 11.91 23.56
CA LEU A 182 -10.66 11.25 23.51
C LEU A 182 -10.80 9.87 24.16
N GLY A 183 -10.96 9.83 25.48
CA GLY A 183 -12.02 9.09 26.20
C GLY A 183 -12.22 7.58 25.96
N MET A 184 -11.35 6.90 25.22
CA MET A 184 -11.42 5.48 24.94
C MET A 184 -10.52 4.74 25.92
N ASP A 185 -11.10 3.75 26.62
CA ASP A 185 -10.33 2.76 27.37
C ASP A 185 -9.41 2.00 26.40
N HIS A 186 -8.17 2.48 26.27
CA HIS A 186 -7.15 1.93 25.38
C HIS A 186 -6.59 0.58 25.84
N SER A 187 -7.18 -0.05 26.86
CA SER A 187 -6.70 -1.35 27.34
C SER A 187 -6.97 -2.46 26.32
N ASN A 188 -8.10 -2.42 25.58
CA ASN A 188 -8.55 -3.55 24.77
C ASN A 188 -9.22 -3.14 23.45
N VAL A 189 -8.97 -3.94 22.41
CA VAL A 189 -9.63 -3.91 21.11
C VAL A 189 -10.60 -5.08 21.01
N VAL A 190 -11.86 -4.82 20.65
CA VAL A 190 -12.90 -5.86 20.57
C VAL A 190 -13.14 -6.29 19.13
N ILE A 191 -12.79 -7.51 18.78
CA ILE A 191 -12.96 -8.07 17.43
C ILE A 191 -14.10 -9.10 17.46
N ARG A 192 -14.97 -9.11 16.44
CA ARG A 192 -15.93 -10.18 16.26
C ARG A 192 -15.22 -11.51 15.97
N PHE A 193 -15.61 -12.54 16.70
CA PHE A 193 -15.14 -13.90 16.54
C PHE A 193 -16.28 -14.75 15.94
N PRO A 194 -16.09 -15.37 14.76
CA PRO A 194 -17.16 -16.12 14.10
C PRO A 194 -17.64 -17.28 14.97
N SER A 195 -18.95 -17.40 15.14
CA SER A 195 -19.55 -18.52 15.85
C SER A 195 -19.27 -19.85 15.14
N ALA A 196 -19.23 -19.83 13.80
CA ALA A 196 -18.84 -20.98 12.98
C ALA A 196 -17.40 -21.43 13.28
N LEU A 197 -16.47 -20.49 13.42
CA LEU A 197 -15.07 -20.79 13.76
C LEU A 197 -14.95 -21.37 15.18
N LYS A 198 -15.67 -20.78 16.15
CA LYS A 198 -15.74 -21.32 17.52
C LYS A 198 -16.25 -22.76 17.53
N LYS A 199 -17.40 -23.00 16.89
CA LYS A 199 -18.03 -24.32 16.83
C LYS A 199 -17.11 -25.35 16.16
N MET A 200 -16.44 -24.96 15.08
CA MET A 200 -15.51 -25.82 14.37
C MET A 200 -14.31 -26.22 15.23
N PHE A 201 -13.76 -25.27 16.01
CA PHE A 201 -12.71 -25.59 16.97
C PHE A 201 -13.18 -26.65 17.97
N GLU A 202 -14.33 -26.42 18.62
CA GLU A 202 -14.87 -27.31 19.66
C GLU A 202 -15.20 -28.70 19.12
N GLU A 203 -15.69 -28.81 17.89
CA GLU A 203 -16.00 -30.09 17.23
C GLU A 203 -14.74 -30.87 16.84
N GLU A 204 -13.65 -30.21 16.45
CA GLU A 204 -12.41 -30.87 16.02
C GLU A 204 -11.47 -31.23 17.17
N THR A 205 -11.39 -30.39 18.20
CA THR A 205 -10.48 -30.60 19.34
C THR A 205 -11.15 -31.30 20.50
N GLY A 206 -12.47 -31.17 20.64
CA GLY A 206 -13.21 -31.57 21.84
C GLY A 206 -12.97 -30.65 23.04
N GLU A 207 -12.29 -29.51 22.85
CA GLU A 207 -11.97 -28.54 23.90
C GLU A 207 -12.88 -27.30 23.80
N ASP A 208 -13.26 -26.73 24.95
CA ASP A 208 -13.93 -25.42 24.98
C ASP A 208 -12.94 -24.32 24.61
N LEU A 209 -13.28 -23.53 23.58
CA LEU A 209 -12.38 -22.49 23.06
C LEU A 209 -12.02 -21.44 24.12
N GLN A 210 -12.97 -21.08 24.99
CA GLN A 210 -12.73 -20.07 26.01
C GLN A 210 -11.75 -20.56 27.08
N ALA A 211 -11.84 -21.83 27.47
CA ALA A 211 -10.88 -22.49 28.35
C ALA A 211 -9.50 -22.60 27.69
N ALA A 212 -9.44 -23.00 26.41
CA ALA A 212 -8.19 -23.11 25.65
C ALA A 212 -7.47 -21.76 25.56
N ILE A 213 -8.19 -20.67 25.25
CA ILE A 213 -7.62 -19.30 25.23
C ILE A 213 -7.05 -18.92 26.60
N LYS A 214 -7.81 -19.14 27.69
CA LYS A 214 -7.36 -18.82 29.05
C LYS A 214 -6.10 -19.59 29.44
N GLN A 215 -5.99 -20.85 29.02
CA GLN A 215 -4.81 -21.68 29.29
C GLN A 215 -3.59 -21.22 28.46
N ALA A 216 -3.80 -20.87 27.20
CA ALA A 216 -2.73 -20.48 26.28
C ALA A 216 -2.10 -19.11 26.63
N THR A 217 -2.91 -18.11 26.99
CA THR A 217 -2.41 -16.75 27.19
C THR A 217 -1.78 -16.50 28.56
N ARG A 218 -2.02 -17.39 29.54
CA ARG A 218 -1.59 -17.25 30.96
C ARG A 218 -1.92 -15.89 31.61
N SER A 219 -2.74 -15.07 30.95
CA SER A 219 -3.02 -13.68 31.27
C SER A 219 -4.37 -13.26 30.64
N GLU A 220 -5.02 -12.26 31.23
CA GLU A 220 -6.30 -11.70 30.75
C GLU A 220 -6.17 -10.86 29.46
N GLN A 221 -5.09 -11.05 28.70
CA GLN A 221 -4.82 -10.30 27.47
C GLN A 221 -5.75 -10.68 26.30
N ILE A 222 -6.36 -11.86 26.34
CA ILE A 222 -7.35 -12.29 25.35
C ILE A 222 -8.53 -12.90 26.09
N ILE A 223 -9.72 -12.35 25.86
CA ILE A 223 -10.95 -12.82 26.52
C ILE A 223 -12.04 -12.95 25.45
N LEU A 224 -12.53 -14.16 25.26
CA LEU A 224 -13.71 -14.44 24.45
C LEU A 224 -14.98 -14.35 25.31
N ILE A 225 -15.92 -13.50 24.92
CA ILE A 225 -17.26 -13.38 25.53
C ILE A 225 -18.29 -13.46 24.41
N SER A 226 -19.06 -14.55 24.36
CA SER A 226 -19.96 -14.83 23.24
C SER A 226 -19.19 -14.87 21.91
N ASP A 227 -19.44 -13.91 21.03
CA ASP A 227 -18.85 -13.70 19.71
C ASP A 227 -17.86 -12.52 19.70
N LYS A 228 -17.44 -12.03 20.88
CA LYS A 228 -16.54 -10.88 21.02
C LYS A 228 -15.22 -11.33 21.62
N LEU A 229 -14.16 -11.24 20.81
CA LEU A 229 -12.78 -11.43 21.24
C LEU A 229 -12.22 -10.08 21.68
N ARG A 230 -12.08 -9.88 23.00
CA ARG A 230 -11.35 -8.76 23.57
C ARG A 230 -9.87 -9.08 23.55
N VAL A 231 -9.09 -8.22 22.92
CA VAL A 231 -7.64 -8.38 22.73
C VAL A 231 -6.95 -7.16 23.32
N ASP A 232 -5.96 -7.37 24.17
CA ASP A 232 -5.14 -6.29 24.71
C ASP A 232 -4.56 -5.46 23.56
N ALA A 233 -4.65 -4.14 23.66
CA ALA A 233 -4.21 -3.25 22.59
C ALA A 233 -2.75 -3.51 22.20
N ARG A 234 -1.87 -3.91 23.12
CA ARG A 234 -0.46 -4.22 22.83
C ARG A 234 -0.31 -5.37 21.83
N ILE A 235 -1.16 -6.39 21.92
CA ILE A 235 -1.18 -7.49 20.94
C ILE A 235 -1.65 -6.96 19.59
N PHE A 236 -2.70 -6.13 19.56
CA PHE A 236 -3.19 -5.57 18.31
C PHE A 236 -2.14 -4.67 17.63
N LEU A 237 -1.40 -3.89 18.42
CA LEU A 237 -0.34 -3.00 17.94
C LEU A 237 0.88 -3.77 17.43
N SER A 238 1.17 -4.96 17.98
CA SER A 238 2.30 -5.78 17.53
C SER A 238 2.13 -6.26 16.09
N PHE A 239 0.89 -6.34 15.57
CA PHE A 239 0.62 -6.67 14.17
C PHE A 239 1.26 -5.70 13.18
N PHE A 240 1.55 -4.46 13.61
CA PHE A 240 2.16 -3.43 12.77
C PHE A 240 3.69 -3.42 12.81
N GLU A 241 4.31 -4.10 13.77
CA GLU A 241 5.75 -3.97 14.06
C GLU A 241 6.62 -4.34 12.86
N GLU A 242 6.37 -5.48 12.21
CA GLU A 242 7.18 -5.92 11.06
C GLU A 242 7.10 -4.92 9.91
N ALA A 243 5.88 -4.50 9.56
CA ALA A 243 5.63 -3.58 8.46
C ALA A 243 6.26 -2.20 8.73
N THR A 244 5.95 -1.60 9.87
CA THR A 244 6.44 -0.26 10.23
C THR A 244 7.96 -0.23 10.40
N ARG A 245 8.56 -1.23 11.06
CA ARG A 245 10.01 -1.35 11.21
C ARG A 245 10.71 -1.45 9.86
N SER A 246 10.21 -2.29 8.95
CA SER A 246 10.82 -2.47 7.63
C SER A 246 10.83 -1.17 6.83
N ILE A 247 9.73 -0.41 6.87
CA ILE A 247 9.63 0.90 6.20
C ILE A 247 10.59 1.90 6.85
N VAL A 248 10.57 2.02 8.18
CA VAL A 248 11.41 2.96 8.93
C VAL A 248 12.90 2.68 8.69
N ASP A 249 13.34 1.43 8.81
CA ASP A 249 14.73 1.03 8.64
C ASP A 249 15.21 1.31 7.20
N HIS A 250 14.35 1.06 6.22
CA HIS A 250 14.67 1.36 4.82
C HIS A 250 14.78 2.87 4.56
N VAL A 251 13.89 3.68 5.14
CA VAL A 251 13.96 5.15 5.04
C VAL A 251 15.20 5.70 5.75
N LYS A 252 15.59 5.15 6.91
CA LYS A 252 16.87 5.49 7.58
C LYS A 252 18.06 5.22 6.68
N MET A 253 18.09 4.04 6.06
CA MET A 253 19.14 3.67 5.10
C MET A 253 19.18 4.66 3.93
N LEU A 254 18.04 5.08 3.38
CA LEU A 254 18.00 6.10 2.32
C LEU A 254 18.58 7.44 2.79
N PHE A 255 18.18 7.95 3.96
CA PHE A 255 18.70 9.22 4.49
C PHE A 255 20.18 9.18 4.89
N SER A 256 20.76 7.99 5.13
CA SER A 256 22.20 7.83 5.34
C SER A 256 23.03 8.16 4.09
N LYS A 257 22.42 8.12 2.90
CA LYS A 257 23.11 8.37 1.63
C LYS A 257 23.37 9.87 1.45
N PRO A 258 24.60 10.27 1.06
CA PRO A 258 24.94 11.69 0.90
C PRO A 258 23.98 12.47 0.00
N ALA A 259 23.52 11.86 -1.10
CA ALA A 259 22.60 12.50 -2.05
C ALA A 259 21.20 12.77 -1.50
N LEU A 260 20.80 12.12 -0.39
CA LEU A 260 19.44 12.17 0.16
C LEU A 260 19.38 12.82 1.55
N ARG A 261 20.52 13.07 2.18
CA ARG A 261 20.61 13.59 3.55
C ARG A 261 19.80 14.86 3.77
N ASP A 262 19.85 15.77 2.81
CA ASP A 262 19.27 17.11 2.90
C ASP A 262 17.81 17.17 2.43
N VAL A 263 17.23 16.05 1.98
CA VAL A 263 15.80 15.98 1.64
C VAL A 263 15.00 16.21 2.91
N SER A 264 14.31 17.33 3.01
CA SER A 264 13.61 17.75 4.22
C SER A 264 12.17 17.27 4.30
N GLU A 265 11.58 16.82 3.19
CA GLU A 265 10.15 16.52 3.11
C GLU A 265 9.88 15.06 2.69
N ILE A 266 8.87 14.45 3.32
CA ILE A 266 8.36 13.11 3.04
C ILE A 266 6.87 13.22 2.72
N LEU A 267 6.48 12.74 1.54
CA LEU A 267 5.08 12.54 1.14
C LEU A 267 4.71 11.09 1.41
N LEU A 268 3.77 10.87 2.30
CA LEU A 268 3.29 9.54 2.68
C LEU A 268 1.93 9.32 1.98
N VAL A 269 1.91 8.44 0.97
CA VAL A 269 0.78 8.22 0.05
C VAL A 269 0.45 6.74 -0.07
N GLY A 270 -0.72 6.39 -0.60
CA GLY A 270 -1.17 4.99 -0.66
C GLY A 270 -2.08 4.62 0.51
N GLY A 271 -2.78 3.49 0.39
CA GLY A 271 -3.83 3.13 1.36
C GLY A 271 -3.31 2.87 2.78
N PHE A 272 -2.12 2.30 2.91
CA PHE A 272 -1.53 2.02 4.22
C PHE A 272 -0.98 3.28 4.89
N SER A 273 -0.68 4.33 4.12
CA SER A 273 -0.32 5.66 4.64
C SER A 273 -1.42 6.35 5.44
N GLU A 274 -2.68 5.90 5.33
CA GLU A 274 -3.79 6.38 6.17
C GLU A 274 -3.74 5.78 7.59
N SER A 275 -2.92 4.75 7.83
CA SER A 275 -2.75 4.15 9.15
C SER A 275 -2.06 5.10 10.12
N LYS A 276 -2.72 5.38 11.25
CA LYS A 276 -2.13 6.18 12.34
C LYS A 276 -0.87 5.55 12.92
N MET A 277 -0.79 4.22 12.93
CA MET A 277 0.42 3.51 13.34
C MET A 277 1.61 3.80 12.42
N LEU A 278 1.42 3.76 11.10
CA LEU A 278 2.48 4.09 10.16
C LEU A 278 2.87 5.58 10.23
N GLN A 279 1.88 6.47 10.30
CA GLN A 279 2.12 7.91 10.46
C GLN A 279 2.94 8.19 11.72
N HIS A 280 2.53 7.64 12.87
CA HIS A 280 3.24 7.78 14.13
C HIS A 280 4.67 7.24 14.05
N ALA A 281 4.88 6.06 13.45
CA ALA A 281 6.22 5.47 13.32
C ALA A 281 7.17 6.35 12.49
N ILE A 282 6.70 6.91 11.38
CA ILE A 282 7.51 7.81 10.53
C ILE A 282 7.74 9.16 11.24
N GLN A 283 6.70 9.74 11.87
CA GLN A 283 6.80 11.01 12.60
C GLN A 283 7.76 10.94 13.79
N LYS A 284 7.69 9.86 14.57
CA LYS A 284 8.56 9.64 15.72
C LYS A 284 10.02 9.51 15.33
N GLU A 285 10.31 8.84 14.22
CA GLU A 285 11.69 8.63 13.78
C GLU A 285 12.29 9.85 13.08
N PHE A 286 11.49 10.54 12.28
CA PHE A 286 11.97 11.61 11.39
C PHE A 286 11.50 12.99 11.86
N ILE A 287 11.69 13.32 13.15
CA ILE A 287 11.24 14.57 13.81
C ILE A 287 11.73 15.83 13.08
N GLY A 288 12.93 15.80 12.48
CA GLY A 288 13.49 16.90 11.71
C GLY A 288 13.04 16.97 10.25
N LYS A 289 12.15 16.07 9.81
CA LYS A 289 11.60 16.03 8.46
C LYS A 289 10.16 16.48 8.48
N HIS A 290 9.77 17.18 7.43
CA HIS A 290 8.40 17.59 7.19
C HIS A 290 7.62 16.43 6.56
N ILE A 291 6.69 15.83 7.31
CA ILE A 291 5.88 14.70 6.82
C ILE A 291 4.51 15.22 6.39
N VAL A 292 4.15 14.94 5.15
CA VAL A 292 2.84 15.29 4.58
C VAL A 292 2.07 14.02 4.27
N VAL A 293 0.86 13.92 4.81
CA VAL A 293 -0.11 12.88 4.44
C VAL A 293 -1.27 13.56 3.72
N PRO A 294 -1.42 13.42 2.40
CA PRO A 294 -2.54 14.02 1.69
C PRO A 294 -3.89 13.48 2.18
N HIS A 295 -4.93 14.31 2.07
CA HIS A 295 -6.31 13.84 2.25
C HIS A 295 -6.62 12.73 1.23
N GLU A 296 -7.26 11.65 1.69
CA GLU A 296 -7.47 10.42 0.92
C GLU A 296 -6.16 9.90 0.30
N ALA A 297 -5.12 9.71 1.11
CA ALA A 297 -3.83 9.18 0.68
C ALA A 297 -3.96 7.89 -0.16
N GLY A 298 -4.97 7.05 0.12
CA GLY A 298 -5.27 5.86 -0.68
C GLY A 298 -5.72 6.11 -2.12
N MET A 299 -6.21 7.32 -2.44
CA MET A 299 -6.69 7.70 -3.77
C MET A 299 -5.68 8.54 -4.56
N VAL A 300 -4.61 9.00 -3.92
CA VAL A 300 -3.62 9.93 -4.51
C VAL A 300 -2.98 9.38 -5.78
N VAL A 301 -2.60 8.10 -5.79
CA VAL A 301 -2.01 7.41 -6.95
C VAL A 301 -2.99 7.39 -8.13
N LEU A 302 -4.25 6.99 -7.89
CA LEU A 302 -5.28 6.93 -8.93
C LEU A 302 -5.62 8.32 -9.50
N LYS A 303 -5.82 9.32 -8.61
CA LYS A 303 -6.08 10.71 -9.04
C LYS A 303 -4.87 11.26 -9.82
N GLY A 304 -3.65 10.90 -9.43
CA GLY A 304 -2.43 11.23 -10.14
C GLY A 304 -2.26 10.57 -11.50
N ALA A 305 -2.77 9.35 -11.66
CA ALA A 305 -2.75 8.64 -12.94
C ALA A 305 -3.61 9.36 -13.98
N VAL A 306 -4.72 9.98 -13.57
CA VAL A 306 -5.55 10.83 -14.44
C VAL A 306 -4.75 12.06 -14.90
N VAL A 307 -4.09 12.75 -13.97
CA VAL A 307 -3.21 13.89 -14.30
C VAL A 307 -2.09 13.48 -15.27
N PHE A 308 -1.44 12.35 -15.01
CA PHE A 308 -0.41 11.79 -15.89
C PHE A 308 -0.96 11.46 -17.29
N GLY A 309 -2.19 10.97 -17.39
CA GLY A 309 -2.84 10.69 -18.68
C GLY A 309 -3.01 11.94 -19.55
N HIS A 310 -3.24 13.10 -18.94
CA HIS A 310 -3.34 14.39 -19.64
C HIS A 310 -1.98 14.99 -20.00
N ASP A 311 -0.97 14.81 -19.16
CA ASP A 311 0.41 15.25 -19.42
C ASP A 311 1.41 14.15 -19.08
N THR A 312 1.61 13.22 -20.04
CA THR A 312 2.61 12.16 -19.89
C THR A 312 4.05 12.69 -19.88
N GLY A 313 4.23 13.95 -20.28
CA GLY A 313 5.51 14.62 -20.22
C GLY A 313 5.88 15.07 -18.81
N ALA A 314 4.97 15.14 -17.84
CA ALA A 314 5.25 15.74 -16.54
C ALA A 314 6.42 15.09 -15.77
N ILE A 315 6.79 13.85 -16.11
CA ILE A 315 8.00 13.16 -15.67
C ILE A 315 9.09 13.28 -16.76
N SER A 316 10.17 14.01 -16.47
CA SER A 316 11.26 14.24 -17.43
C SER A 316 12.32 13.16 -17.43
N GLU A 317 12.70 12.72 -16.24
CA GLU A 317 13.92 11.95 -16.04
C GLU A 317 13.71 10.87 -14.98
N ARG A 318 14.15 9.65 -15.30
CA ARG A 318 14.14 8.48 -14.43
C ARG A 318 15.55 7.91 -14.32
N ILE A 319 15.86 7.24 -13.21
CA ILE A 319 17.14 6.55 -13.05
C ILE A 319 17.01 5.13 -13.58
N ALA A 320 17.94 4.74 -14.46
CA ALA A 320 18.02 3.37 -14.95
C ALA A 320 18.31 2.41 -13.78
N LYS A 321 17.50 1.36 -13.66
CA LYS A 321 17.66 0.38 -12.58
C LYS A 321 18.88 -0.52 -12.74
N TYR A 322 19.29 -0.76 -13.99
CA TYR A 322 20.35 -1.68 -14.36
C TYR A 322 21.28 -0.99 -15.35
N THR A 323 22.54 -1.38 -15.32
CA THR A 323 23.49 -1.07 -16.40
C THR A 323 23.21 -2.05 -17.54
N TYR A 324 22.82 -1.53 -18.71
CA TYR A 324 22.60 -2.33 -19.90
C TYR A 324 23.92 -2.52 -20.65
N ILE A 325 24.33 -3.77 -20.84
CA ILE A 325 25.56 -4.14 -21.54
C ILE A 325 25.17 -4.97 -22.76
N CYS A 326 25.73 -4.62 -23.92
CA CYS A 326 25.61 -5.43 -25.13
C CYS A 326 26.92 -6.19 -25.35
N SER A 327 26.85 -7.51 -25.46
CA SER A 327 28.00 -8.34 -25.82
C SER A 327 28.02 -8.54 -27.34
N TRP A 328 29.15 -8.20 -27.97
CA TRP A 328 29.39 -8.44 -29.39
C TRP A 328 30.36 -9.60 -29.56
N TYR A 329 29.97 -10.62 -30.31
CA TYR A 329 30.89 -11.69 -30.70
C TYR A 329 31.71 -11.23 -31.91
N PHE A 330 32.99 -10.95 -31.70
CA PHE A 330 33.93 -10.77 -32.81
C PHE A 330 34.22 -12.13 -33.45
N TYR A 331 33.66 -12.35 -34.64
CA TYR A 331 34.01 -13.49 -35.47
C TYR A 331 35.43 -13.26 -36.03
N ARG A 332 36.46 -13.79 -35.37
CA ARG A 332 37.82 -13.83 -35.95
C ARG A 332 37.77 -14.74 -37.18
N ARG A 333 37.74 -14.16 -38.39
CA ARG A 333 38.10 -14.89 -39.60
C ARG A 333 39.53 -15.41 -39.41
N ARG A 334 39.69 -16.74 -39.30
CA ARG A 334 41.00 -17.37 -39.46
C ARG A 334 41.50 -16.99 -40.86
N ALA A 335 42.60 -16.25 -40.93
CA ALA A 335 43.37 -16.14 -42.16
C ALA A 335 43.76 -17.56 -42.56
N ARG A 336 43.41 -17.96 -43.78
CA ARG A 336 43.80 -19.25 -44.37
C ARG A 336 45.24 -19.21 -44.80
#